data_AF-A0ABD4KYB3-F1
#
_entry.id   AF-A0ABD4KYB3-F1
#
_cell.length_a   1.000
_cell.length_b   1.000
_cell.length_c   1.000
_cell.angle_alpha   90.00
_cell.angle_beta   90.00
_cell.angle_gamma   90.00
#
_symmetry.space_group_name_H-M   'P 1'
#
loop_
_entity.id
_entity.type
_entity.pdbx_description
1 polymer ?
#
loop_
_entity_poly.entity_id
_entity_poly.type
_entity_poly.pdbx_seq_one_letter_code
_entity_poly.pdbx_strand_id
1 'polypeptide(L)' 'MSIESTSLKFSGHQTFPIRYGWIYKIIQEVVGGESLSSQLNVEKQMQSMGMGKNMVLSVRYWIRALNLVTCVDHKE' A
#
# COMPACT_ATOMS: atom_id res chain seq x y z
N MET A 1 31.02 8.63 11.85
CA MET A 1 30.17 7.71 11.08
C MET A 1 28.75 7.88 11.56
N SER A 2 27.87 8.43 10.73
CA SER A 2 26.44 8.52 11.05
C SER A 2 25.84 7.15 10.74
N ILE A 3 25.30 6.47 11.74
CA ILE A 3 24.51 5.26 11.49
C ILE A 3 23.14 5.77 11.05
N GLU A 4 22.84 5.68 9.75
CA GLU A 4 21.48 5.90 9.26
C GLU A 4 20.55 4.90 9.97
N SER A 5 19.54 5.41 10.67
CA SER A 5 18.56 4.58 11.36
C SER A 5 17.59 3.97 10.35
N THR A 6 17.96 2.84 9.75
CA THR A 6 17.03 2.08 8.89
C THR A 6 16.03 1.32 9.75
N SER A 7 14.76 1.75 9.75
CA SER A 7 13.67 1.02 10.39
C SER A 7 13.27 -0.18 9.53
N LEU A 8 13.57 -1.39 10.01
CA LEU A 8 13.14 -2.63 9.36
C LEU A 8 11.66 -2.90 9.68
N LYS A 9 10.85 -3.15 8.65
CA LYS A 9 9.42 -3.49 8.79
C LYS A 9 9.14 -4.93 8.38
N PHE A 10 8.69 -5.73 9.34
CA PHE A 10 8.29 -7.13 9.14
C PHE A 10 6.76 -7.27 9.17
N SER A 11 6.23 -8.34 8.57
CA SER A 11 4.81 -8.74 8.62
C SER A 11 3.76 -7.83 7.96
N GLY A 12 4.14 -6.70 7.37
CA GLY A 12 3.20 -5.79 6.71
C GLY A 12 2.52 -6.37 5.45
N HIS A 13 3.15 -7.33 4.78
CA HIS A 13 2.61 -7.99 3.58
C HIS A 13 1.53 -9.04 3.87
N GLN A 14 1.13 -9.26 5.14
CA GLN A 14 0.05 -10.19 5.50
C GLN A 14 0.24 -11.60 4.91
N THR A 15 1.49 -12.10 4.90
CA THR A 15 1.94 -13.37 4.28
C THR A 15 1.69 -13.54 2.77
N PHE A 16 1.09 -12.55 2.09
CA PHE A 16 0.90 -12.60 0.64
C PHE A 16 2.15 -12.12 -0.11
N PRO A 17 2.63 -12.88 -1.12
CA PRO A 17 3.63 -12.38 -2.06
C PRO A 17 3.00 -11.34 -2.99
N ILE A 18 3.84 -10.49 -3.60
CA ILE A 18 3.35 -9.57 -4.61
C ILE A 18 2.86 -10.32 -5.85
N ARG A 19 1.78 -9.82 -6.46
CA ARG A 19 1.18 -10.39 -7.68
C ARG A 19 1.12 -9.33 -8.77
N TYR A 20 1.44 -9.71 -10.01
CA TYR A 20 1.47 -8.79 -11.15
C TYR A 20 0.20 -7.94 -11.29
N GLY A 21 -0.98 -8.56 -11.23
CA GLY A 21 -2.26 -7.86 -11.36
C GLY A 21 -2.55 -6.85 -10.24
N TRP A 22 -1.86 -6.92 -9.11
CA TRP A 22 -2.04 -5.95 -8.01
C TRP A 22 -1.40 -4.60 -8.33
N ILE A 23 -0.28 -4.60 -9.05
CA ILE A 23 0.41 -3.36 -9.46
C ILE A 23 -0.49 -2.54 -10.39
N TYR A 24 -1.17 -3.19 -11.34
CA TYR A 24 -2.12 -2.49 -12.20
C TYR A 24 -3.28 -1.87 -11.39
N LYS A 25 -3.90 -2.65 -10.50
CA LYS A 25 -5.06 -2.19 -9.71
C LYS A 25 -4.71 -1.00 -8.81
N ILE A 26 -3.54 -1.00 -8.17
CA ILE A 26 -3.16 0.12 -7.32
C ILE A 26 -2.86 1.39 -8.13
N ILE A 27 -2.28 1.26 -9.33
CA ILE A 27 -2.03 2.42 -10.19
C ILE A 27 -3.37 3.06 -10.56
N GLN A 28 -4.39 2.26 -10.89
CA GLN A 28 -5.73 2.78 -11.18
C GLN A 28 -6.34 3.52 -9.98
N GLU A 29 -6.17 3.01 -8.76
CA GLU A 29 -6.60 3.68 -7.53
C GLU A 29 -5.91 5.04 -7.34
N VAL A 30 -4.58 5.08 -7.47
CA VAL A 30 -3.79 6.32 -7.30
C VAL A 30 -4.13 7.35 -8.37
N VAL A 31 -4.25 6.92 -9.63
CA VAL A 31 -4.66 7.79 -10.75
C VAL A 31 -6.09 8.32 -10.53
N GLY A 32 -6.97 7.52 -9.91
CA GLY A 32 -8.31 7.94 -9.51
C GLY A 32 -8.34 8.93 -8.32
N GLY A 33 -7.19 9.28 -7.74
CA GLY A 33 -7.08 10.21 -6.62
C GLY A 33 -7.32 9.57 -5.24
N GLU A 34 -7.37 8.24 -5.16
CA GLU A 34 -7.63 7.55 -3.89
C GLU A 34 -6.37 7.49 -3.01
N SER A 35 -6.50 8.01 -1.79
CA SER A 35 -5.44 7.89 -0.78
C SER A 35 -5.31 6.46 -0.28
N LEU A 36 -4.10 5.92 -0.33
CA LEU A 36 -3.75 4.56 0.12
C LEU A 36 -3.37 4.50 1.61
N SER A 37 -3.39 5.65 2.30
CA SER A 37 -3.06 5.73 3.73
C SER A 37 -4.31 5.66 4.60
N SER A 38 -5.42 6.23 4.14
CA SER A 38 -6.66 6.30 4.93
C SER A 38 -7.21 4.92 5.25
N GLN A 39 -7.50 4.65 6.54
CA GLN A 39 -8.18 3.44 6.97
C GLN A 39 -9.62 3.39 6.48
N LEU A 40 -10.27 4.55 6.34
CA LEU A 40 -11.65 4.67 5.84
C LEU A 40 -11.78 4.18 4.39
N ASN A 41 -10.69 4.22 3.61
CA ASN A 41 -10.70 3.83 2.20
C ASN A 41 -10.57 2.32 1.98
N VAL A 42 -10.30 1.51 3.02
CA VAL A 42 -10.02 0.07 2.85
C VAL A 42 -11.24 -0.66 2.28
N GLU A 43 -12.46 -0.36 2.75
CA GLU A 43 -13.67 -1.04 2.26
C GLU A 43 -13.99 -0.67 0.81
N LYS A 44 -13.86 0.60 0.44
CA LYS A 44 -13.99 1.06 -0.95
C LYS A 44 -13.00 0.33 -1.86
N GLN A 45 -11.76 0.18 -1.39
CA GLN A 45 -10.70 -0.52 -2.10
C GLN A 45 -10.93 -2.02 -2.23
N MET A 46 -11.55 -2.65 -1.22
CA MET A 46 -11.97 -4.04 -1.33
C MET A 46 -12.98 -4.22 -2.47
N GLN A 47 -13.92 -3.29 -2.60
CA GLN A 47 -14.93 -3.30 -3.67
C GLN A 47 -14.31 -3.01 -5.04
N SER A 48 -13.57 -1.91 -5.19
CA SER A 48 -12.99 -1.50 -6.48
C SER A 48 -11.96 -2.49 -7.01
N MET A 49 -11.11 -3.02 -6.12
CA MET A 49 -10.08 -4.00 -6.52
C MET A 49 -10.62 -5.44 -6.54
N GLY A 50 -11.82 -5.70 -5.99
CA GLY A 50 -12.36 -7.07 -5.86
C GLY A 50 -11.46 -7.95 -5.00
N MET A 51 -11.02 -7.44 -3.86
CA MET A 51 -10.01 -8.08 -2.99
C MET A 51 -10.46 -8.08 -1.53
N GLY A 52 -10.10 -9.11 -0.78
CA GLY A 52 -10.34 -9.14 0.66
C GLY A 52 -9.47 -8.14 1.42
N LYS A 53 -9.88 -7.77 2.64
CA LYS A 53 -9.19 -6.80 3.50
C LYS A 53 -7.68 -7.04 3.61
N ASN A 54 -7.26 -8.27 3.90
CA ASN A 54 -5.83 -8.60 4.09
C ASN A 54 -5.04 -8.49 2.78
N MET A 55 -5.67 -8.78 1.65
CA MET A 55 -5.04 -8.59 0.35
C MET A 55 -4.84 -7.10 0.05
N VAL A 56 -5.85 -6.25 0.30
CA VAL A 56 -5.73 -4.79 0.17
C VAL A 56 -4.59 -4.24 1.03
N LEU A 57 -4.52 -4.66 2.29
CA LEU A 57 -3.43 -4.27 3.19
C LEU A 57 -2.06 -4.73 2.70
N SER A 58 -1.97 -5.94 2.14
CA SER A 58 -0.74 -6.44 1.53
C SER A 58 -0.30 -5.62 0.31
N VAL A 59 -1.23 -5.23 -0.57
CA VAL A 59 -0.91 -4.34 -1.70
C VAL A 59 -0.36 -3.02 -1.19
N ARG A 60 -1.04 -2.39 -0.21
CA ARG A 60 -0.59 -1.14 0.41
C ARG A 60 0.81 -1.23 1.01
N TYR A 61 1.23 -2.40 1.50
CA TYR A 61 2.59 -2.64 1.92
C TYR A 61 3.55 -2.73 0.73
N TRP A 62 3.25 -3.57 -0.26
CA TRP A 62 4.13 -3.84 -1.39
C TRP A 62 4.46 -2.60 -2.22
N ILE A 63 3.49 -1.72 -2.44
CA ILE A 63 3.71 -0.51 -3.24
C ILE A 63 4.67 0.47 -2.57
N ARG A 64 4.66 0.49 -1.22
CA ARG A 64 5.55 1.31 -0.41
C ARG A 64 6.95 0.69 -0.43
N ALA A 65 7.02 -0.63 -0.27
CA ALA A 65 8.29 -1.37 -0.34
C ALA A 65 8.96 -1.28 -1.72
N LEU A 66 8.16 -1.20 -2.79
CA LEU A 66 8.64 -1.03 -4.16
C LEU A 66 8.86 0.43 -4.58
N ASN A 67 8.61 1.40 -3.69
CA ASN A 67 8.70 2.84 -3.99
C ASN A 67 7.86 3.27 -5.23
N LEU A 68 6.71 2.63 -5.45
CA LEU A 68 5.79 2.99 -6.54
C LEU A 68 4.93 4.21 -6.22
N VAL A 69 4.91 4.62 -4.94
CA VAL A 69 4.14 5.77 -4.44
C VAL A 69 4.99 6.56 -3.46
N THR A 70 4.83 7.87 -3.46
CA THR A 70 5.42 8.77 -2.45
C THR A 70 4.46 8.88 -1.27
N CYS A 71 4.92 8.56 -0.07
CA CYS A 71 4.13 8.82 1.13
C CYS A 71 4.22 10.31 1.45
N VAL A 72 3.08 11.01 1.39
CA VAL A 72 2.98 12.40 1.83
C VAL A 72 2.36 12.39 3.22
N ASP A 73 3.18 12.62 4.24
CA ASP A 73 2.69 12.78 5.60
C ASP A 73 2.05 14.17 5.70
N HIS A 74 0.72 14.21 5.70
CA HIS A 74 0.01 15.42 6.12
C HIS A 74 0.18 15.53 7.64
N LYS A 75 1.18 16.31 8.07
CA LYS A 75 1.20 16.89 9.41
C LYS A 75 0.05 17.89 9.48
N GLU A 76 -1.01 17.53 10.20
CA GLU A 76 -1.82 18.54 10.89
C GLU A 76 -0.99 19.20 11.99
#